data_AF-A0A369K2L5-F1
#
_entry.id   AF-A0A369K2L5-F1
#
_cell.length_a   1.000
_cell.length_b   1.000
_cell.length_c   1.000
_cell.angle_alpha   90.00
_cell.angle_beta   90.00
_cell.angle_gamma   90.00
#
_symmetry.space_group_name_H-M   'P 1'
#
loop_
_entity.id
_entity.type
_entity.pdbx_description
1 polymer ?
#
loop_
_entity_poly.entity_id
_entity_poly.type
_entity_poly.pdbx_seq_one_letter_code
_entity_poly.pdbx_strand_id
1 'polypeptide(L)'
;MSFRSSSPSLSSPMLPATTDNALFSCLDPRSLYRYGRTCEDAHLAVASYTRRAFDIQDLLLRYFEISECVEFRTLQATTGLLISGSSTIEFFLRRRFQKSDLDLFVEHRYAEPVGQWLMQVGYEFVSRPNQNSAYPEVLSMTMADERLSYDDPEYLGQGIAAVLTFQKVDPP
;
A
#
# COMPACT_ATOMS: atom_id res chain seq x y z
N MET A 1 29.97 2.79 57.74
CA MET A 1 30.37 2.06 56.51
C MET A 1 29.13 1.79 55.70
N SER A 2 28.97 2.45 54.55
CA SER A 2 27.86 2.19 53.62
C SER A 2 28.46 2.15 52.22
N PHE A 3 28.57 0.95 51.66
CA PHE A 3 29.11 0.73 50.32
C PHE A 3 28.07 1.17 49.29
N ARG A 4 28.36 2.24 48.54
CA ARG A 4 27.66 2.53 47.27
C ARG A 4 28.28 1.63 46.21
N SER A 5 27.55 0.63 45.74
CA SER A 5 27.95 -0.14 44.56
C SER A 5 27.64 0.69 43.31
N SER A 6 28.65 1.36 42.78
CA SER A 6 28.63 1.92 41.43
C SER A 6 28.49 0.76 40.45
N SER A 7 27.33 0.64 39.82
CA SER A 7 27.14 -0.31 38.72
C SER A 7 27.89 0.23 37.51
N PRO A 8 28.82 -0.51 36.89
CA PRO A 8 29.43 -0.08 35.65
C PRO A 8 28.35 -0.13 34.57
N SER A 9 28.06 1.00 33.93
CA SER A 9 27.32 1.02 32.68
C SER A 9 28.12 0.22 31.67
N LEU A 10 27.72 -1.03 31.41
CA LEU A 10 28.18 -1.80 30.28
C LEU A 10 27.72 -1.05 29.03
N SER A 11 28.58 -0.17 28.53
CA SER A 11 28.48 0.34 27.17
C SER A 11 28.62 -0.87 26.25
N SER A 12 27.48 -1.45 25.88
CA SER A 12 27.40 -2.47 24.83
C SER A 12 28.22 -1.97 23.64
N PRO A 13 29.17 -2.76 23.12
CA PRO A 13 29.91 -2.37 21.94
C PRO A 13 28.89 -2.09 20.83
N MET A 14 28.80 -0.83 20.38
CA MET A 14 27.93 -0.46 19.26
C MET A 14 28.39 -1.27 18.05
N LEU A 15 27.63 -2.33 17.75
CA LEU A 15 27.77 -3.01 16.48
C LEU A 15 27.48 -2.00 15.36
N PRO A 16 28.08 -2.16 14.17
CA PRO A 16 27.81 -1.28 13.04
C PRO A 16 26.30 -1.15 12.80
N ALA A 17 25.85 0.06 12.43
CA ALA A 17 24.46 0.53 12.41
C ALA A 17 23.46 -0.23 11.50
N THR A 18 23.78 -1.45 11.07
CA THR A 18 23.00 -2.26 10.12
C THR A 18 23.10 -3.76 10.38
N THR A 19 23.81 -4.21 11.42
CA THR A 19 24.02 -5.65 11.69
C THR A 19 22.70 -6.39 11.89
N ASP A 20 21.72 -5.73 12.51
CA ASP A 20 20.39 -6.29 12.74
C ASP A 20 19.53 -6.41 11.47
N ASN A 21 19.92 -5.78 10.35
CA ASN A 21 19.13 -5.83 9.11
C ASN A 21 18.91 -7.26 8.62
N ALA A 22 19.91 -8.13 8.74
CA ALA A 22 19.82 -9.54 8.34
C ALA A 22 18.78 -10.27 9.21
N LEU A 23 18.83 -10.05 10.52
CA LEU A 23 17.84 -10.59 11.46
C LEU A 23 16.44 -10.06 11.15
N PHE A 24 16.28 -8.75 11.01
CA PHE A 24 15.01 -8.09 10.76
C PHE A 24 14.39 -8.49 9.43
N SER A 25 15.19 -8.79 8.40
CA SER A 25 14.69 -9.28 7.11
C SER A 25 13.92 -10.60 7.23
N CYS A 26 14.26 -11.42 8.22
CA CYS A 26 13.61 -12.70 8.50
C CYS A 26 12.32 -12.58 9.32
N LEU A 27 12.00 -11.39 9.85
CA LEU A 27 10.85 -11.17 10.73
C LEU A 27 9.67 -10.60 9.94
N ASP A 28 8.48 -11.16 10.13
CA ASP A 28 7.25 -10.55 9.61
C ASP A 28 6.97 -9.18 10.30
N PRO A 29 6.09 -8.32 9.73
CA PRO A 29 5.80 -7.00 10.31
C PRO A 29 5.32 -7.03 11.77
N ARG A 30 4.55 -8.05 12.18
CA ARG A 30 4.07 -8.21 13.56
C ARG A 30 5.22 -8.55 14.49
N SER A 31 6.12 -9.43 14.06
CA SER A 31 7.31 -9.81 14.82
C SER A 31 8.27 -8.62 14.99
N LEU A 32 8.49 -7.82 13.95
CA LEU A 32 9.25 -6.56 14.03
C LEU A 32 8.64 -5.59 15.04
N TYR A 33 7.32 -5.35 14.95
CA TYR A 33 6.62 -4.47 15.87
C TYR A 33 6.76 -4.93 17.34
N ARG A 34 6.61 -6.24 17.59
CA ARG A 34 6.77 -6.81 18.93
C ARG A 34 8.21 -6.68 19.45
N TYR A 35 9.20 -6.95 18.61
CA TYR A 35 10.61 -6.80 18.97
C TYR A 35 10.95 -5.34 19.31
N GLY A 36 10.48 -4.39 18.50
CA GLY A 36 10.66 -2.96 18.74
C GLY A 36 9.96 -2.41 19.99
N ARG A 37 9.19 -3.23 20.70
CA ARG A 37 8.56 -2.88 21.99
C ARG A 37 9.30 -3.41 23.21
N THR A 38 10.40 -4.13 23.02
CA THR A 38 11.14 -4.77 24.11
C THR A 38 12.00 -3.78 24.88
N CYS A 39 12.69 -2.88 24.17
CA CYS A 39 13.49 -1.79 24.74
C CYS A 39 13.66 -0.63 23.74
N GLU A 40 14.23 0.48 24.20
CA GLU A 40 14.47 1.69 23.38
C GLU A 40 15.43 1.43 22.21
N ASP A 41 16.53 0.71 22.45
CA ASP A 41 17.51 0.38 21.39
C ASP A 41 16.85 -0.45 20.28
N ALA A 42 16.07 -1.47 20.64
CA ALA A 42 15.32 -2.29 19.69
C ALA A 42 14.28 -1.46 18.94
N HIS A 43 13.61 -0.52 19.63
CA HIS A 43 12.67 0.39 19.00
C HIS A 43 13.34 1.23 17.91
N LEU A 44 14.48 1.86 18.23
CA LEU A 44 15.23 2.70 17.29
C LEU A 44 15.77 1.88 16.12
N ALA A 45 16.29 0.67 16.38
CA ALA A 45 16.78 -0.23 15.36
C ALA A 45 15.67 -0.68 14.39
N VAL A 46 14.50 -1.09 14.91
CA VAL A 46 13.34 -1.46 14.10
C VAL A 46 12.78 -0.26 13.33
N ALA A 47 12.68 0.91 13.95
CA ALA A 47 12.18 2.12 13.30
C ALA A 47 13.12 2.57 12.16
N SER A 48 14.43 2.41 12.35
CA SER A 48 15.45 2.65 11.32
C SER A 48 15.30 1.65 10.17
N TYR A 49 15.19 0.36 10.47
CA TYR A 49 15.01 -0.70 9.47
C TYR A 49 13.70 -0.54 8.68
N THR A 50 12.58 -0.32 9.37
CA THR A 50 11.24 -0.20 8.78
C THR A 50 11.18 0.91 7.74
N ARG A 51 11.81 2.06 8.01
CA ARG A 51 11.89 3.19 7.06
C ARG A 51 12.56 2.84 5.74
N ARG A 52 13.47 1.86 5.72
CA ARG A 52 14.15 1.39 4.49
C ARG A 52 13.49 0.18 3.87
N ALA A 53 12.94 -0.70 4.71
CA ALA A 53 12.43 -2.00 4.30
C ALA A 53 11.00 -1.93 3.72
N PHE A 54 10.22 -0.94 4.12
CA PHE A 54 8.83 -0.72 3.69
C PHE A 54 8.72 0.60 2.94
N ASP A 55 9.39 0.70 1.80
CA ASP A 55 9.39 1.89 0.96
C ASP A 55 8.19 1.86 0.01
N ILE A 56 7.22 2.74 0.26
CA ILE A 56 6.04 2.86 -0.59
C ILE A 56 6.39 3.42 -1.97
N GLN A 57 7.42 4.25 -2.08
CA GLN A 57 7.82 4.84 -3.35
C GLN A 57 8.38 3.76 -4.28
N ASP A 58 9.19 2.84 -3.75
CA ASP A 58 9.69 1.68 -4.48
C ASP A 58 8.55 0.79 -5.01
N LEU A 59 7.44 0.64 -4.25
CA LEU A 59 6.24 -0.04 -4.74
C LEU A 59 5.55 0.72 -5.88
N LEU A 60 5.33 2.02 -5.71
CA LEU A 60 4.58 2.86 -6.66
C LEU A 60 5.30 3.06 -7.99
N LEU A 61 6.63 3.05 -8.00
CA LEU A 61 7.45 3.20 -9.20
C LEU A 61 7.25 2.10 -10.25
N ARG A 62 6.49 1.03 -9.94
CA ARG A 62 6.08 0.03 -10.93
C ARG A 62 4.87 0.41 -11.76
N TYR A 63 4.09 1.36 -11.26
CA TYR A 63 2.80 1.74 -11.81
C TYR A 63 2.82 3.15 -12.37
N PHE A 64 3.74 3.97 -11.85
CA PHE A 64 3.76 5.41 -11.98
C PHE A 64 5.19 5.94 -12.10
N GLU A 65 5.36 7.01 -12.86
CA GLU A 65 6.57 7.82 -12.86
C GLU A 65 6.81 8.48 -11.50
N ILE A 66 8.01 9.01 -11.27
CA ILE A 66 8.38 9.65 -9.98
C ILE A 66 7.42 10.80 -9.63
N SER A 67 7.03 11.64 -10.59
CA SER A 67 6.09 12.74 -10.37
C SER A 67 4.68 12.21 -10.05
N GLU A 68 4.24 11.20 -10.79
CA GLU A 68 2.94 10.54 -10.63
C GLU A 68 2.85 9.85 -9.26
N CYS A 69 3.95 9.31 -8.72
CA CYS A 69 4.00 8.77 -7.37
C CYS A 69 3.63 9.83 -6.31
N VAL A 70 4.15 11.06 -6.45
CA VAL A 70 3.87 12.16 -5.51
C VAL A 70 2.39 12.58 -5.60
N GLU A 71 1.85 12.65 -6.82
CA GLU A 71 0.44 12.94 -7.06
C GLU A 71 -0.46 11.84 -6.47
N PHE A 72 -0.13 10.57 -6.70
CA PHE A 72 -0.85 9.44 -6.13
C PHE A 72 -0.86 9.49 -4.60
N ARG A 73 0.27 9.80 -3.97
CA ARG A 73 0.35 9.97 -2.50
C ARG A 73 -0.51 11.13 -2.01
N THR A 74 -0.63 12.20 -2.79
CA THR A 74 -1.54 13.32 -2.50
C THR A 74 -3.00 12.89 -2.63
N LEU A 75 -3.32 12.09 -3.66
CA LEU A 75 -4.64 11.51 -3.88
C LEU A 75 -5.03 10.57 -2.72
N GLN A 76 -4.10 9.73 -2.24
CA GLN A 76 -4.30 8.91 -1.04
C GLN A 76 -4.60 9.75 0.20
N ALA A 77 -3.83 10.81 0.44
CA ALA A 77 -4.01 11.66 1.61
C ALA A 77 -5.35 12.43 1.60
N THR A 78 -5.85 12.79 0.42
CA THR A 78 -7.05 13.62 0.27
C THR A 78 -8.36 12.81 0.15
N THR A 79 -8.29 11.61 -0.43
CA THR A 79 -9.47 10.76 -0.68
C THR A 79 -9.58 9.57 0.27
N GLY A 80 -8.48 9.21 0.94
CA GLY A 80 -8.40 7.99 1.73
C GLY A 80 -8.29 6.70 0.91
N LEU A 81 -8.02 6.77 -0.41
CA LEU A 81 -7.88 5.58 -1.23
C LEU A 81 -6.73 4.68 -0.73
N LEU A 82 -6.94 3.37 -0.80
CA LEU A 82 -6.02 2.35 -0.29
C LEU A 82 -5.55 1.44 -1.41
N ILE A 83 -4.26 1.10 -1.38
CA ILE A 83 -3.73 -0.03 -2.17
C ILE A 83 -4.20 -1.32 -1.50
N SER A 84 -4.56 -2.31 -2.32
CA SER A 84 -5.05 -3.61 -1.88
C SER A 84 -4.31 -4.75 -2.62
N GLY A 85 -4.88 -5.95 -2.56
CA GLY A 85 -4.51 -7.08 -3.41
C GLY A 85 -3.08 -7.58 -3.22
N SER A 86 -2.53 -8.15 -4.30
CA SER A 86 -1.21 -8.78 -4.29
C SER A 86 -0.09 -7.79 -3.97
N SER A 87 -0.24 -6.54 -4.40
CA SER A 87 0.73 -5.45 -4.16
C SER A 87 0.90 -5.14 -2.67
N THR A 88 -0.18 -5.25 -1.89
CA THR A 88 -0.13 -5.10 -0.43
C THR A 88 0.62 -6.25 0.24
N ILE A 89 0.39 -7.49 -0.21
CA ILE A 89 1.09 -8.67 0.31
C ILE A 89 2.59 -8.55 0.03
N GLU A 90 2.94 -8.20 -1.20
CA GLU A 90 4.31 -7.99 -1.64
C GLU A 90 5.04 -6.93 -0.81
N PHE A 91 4.38 -5.80 -0.53
CA PHE A 91 4.91 -4.76 0.35
C PHE A 91 5.23 -5.30 1.75
N PHE A 92 4.30 -6.04 2.36
CA PHE A 92 4.50 -6.57 3.71
C PHE A 92 5.51 -7.73 3.77
N LEU A 93 5.60 -8.54 2.71
CA LEU A 93 6.58 -9.60 2.58
C LEU A 93 7.97 -9.07 2.19
N ARG A 94 8.07 -7.83 1.68
CA ARG A 94 9.31 -7.24 1.15
C ARG A 94 9.90 -8.10 0.03
N ARG A 95 9.03 -8.65 -0.84
CA ARG A 95 9.42 -9.55 -1.93
C ARG A 95 8.73 -9.14 -3.22
N ARG A 96 9.53 -8.98 -4.28
CA ARG A 96 9.01 -8.61 -5.60
C ARG A 96 8.30 -9.78 -6.30
N PHE A 97 7.05 -9.62 -6.71
CA PHE A 97 6.29 -10.55 -7.54
C PHE A 97 6.41 -10.17 -9.01
N GLN A 98 6.53 -11.17 -9.90
CA GLN A 98 6.84 -10.93 -11.32
C GLN A 98 5.69 -10.27 -12.09
N LYS A 99 4.44 -10.50 -11.67
CA LYS A 99 3.23 -9.92 -12.26
C LYS A 99 2.28 -9.57 -11.12
N SER A 100 2.24 -8.32 -10.72
CA SER A 100 1.31 -7.83 -9.70
C SER A 100 0.60 -6.61 -10.25
N ASP A 101 -0.73 -6.70 -10.33
CA ASP A 101 -1.57 -5.57 -10.72
C ASP A 101 -1.73 -4.59 -9.54
N LEU A 102 -2.20 -3.38 -9.83
CA LEU A 102 -2.52 -2.38 -8.82
C LEU A 102 -4.01 -2.41 -8.48
N ASP A 103 -4.34 -2.99 -7.33
CA ASP A 103 -5.71 -2.97 -6.81
C ASP A 103 -5.92 -1.76 -5.89
N LEU A 104 -6.99 -0.99 -6.14
CA LEU A 104 -7.32 0.20 -5.37
C LEU A 104 -8.73 0.08 -4.75
N PHE A 105 -8.83 0.31 -3.43
CA PHE A 105 -10.11 0.59 -2.79
C PHE A 105 -10.31 2.10 -2.73
N VAL A 106 -11.41 2.55 -3.34
CA VAL A 106 -11.77 3.96 -3.46
C VAL A 106 -13.14 4.17 -2.84
N GLU A 107 -13.26 5.16 -1.96
CA GLU A 107 -14.58 5.55 -1.47
C GLU A 107 -15.41 6.08 -2.65
N HIS A 108 -16.65 5.63 -2.76
CA HIS A 108 -17.49 5.86 -3.93
C HIS A 108 -17.55 7.33 -4.40
N ARG A 109 -17.65 8.30 -3.47
CA ARG A 109 -17.66 9.74 -3.80
C ARG A 109 -16.40 10.26 -4.49
N TYR A 110 -15.28 9.53 -4.38
CA TYR A 110 -14.01 9.86 -5.00
C TYR A 110 -13.68 8.97 -6.20
N ALA A 111 -14.58 8.05 -6.59
CA ALA A 111 -14.36 7.18 -7.73
C ALA A 111 -14.10 8.00 -9.01
N GLU A 112 -14.93 9.02 -9.27
CA GLU A 112 -14.80 9.90 -10.44
C GLU A 112 -13.42 10.59 -10.52
N PRO A 113 -13.00 11.40 -9.52
CA PRO A 113 -11.71 12.07 -9.60
C PRO A 113 -10.51 11.11 -9.63
N VAL A 114 -10.61 9.95 -8.95
CA VAL A 114 -9.52 8.96 -8.96
C VAL A 114 -9.38 8.31 -10.33
N GLY A 115 -10.46 7.88 -10.96
CA GLY A 115 -10.38 7.32 -12.32
C GLY A 115 -10.01 8.35 -13.37
N GLN A 116 -10.42 9.63 -13.22
CA GLN A 116 -9.93 10.71 -14.10
C GLN A 116 -8.41 10.88 -13.96
N TRP A 117 -7.88 10.86 -12.73
CA TRP A 117 -6.43 10.94 -12.52
C TRP A 117 -5.71 9.71 -13.13
N LEU A 118 -6.23 8.49 -12.97
CA LEU A 118 -5.68 7.30 -13.62
C LEU A 118 -5.61 7.49 -15.14
N MET A 119 -6.66 8.05 -15.75
CA MET A 119 -6.66 8.35 -17.18
C MET A 119 -5.65 9.42 -17.58
N GLN A 120 -5.44 10.45 -16.74
CA GLN A 120 -4.44 11.48 -16.98
C GLN A 120 -3.01 10.93 -16.96
N VAL A 121 -2.72 9.96 -16.09
CA VAL A 121 -1.41 9.29 -16.00
C VAL A 121 -1.26 8.09 -16.97
N GLY A 122 -2.13 8.02 -17.97
CA GLY A 122 -2.00 7.12 -19.11
C GLY A 122 -2.63 5.74 -18.96
N TYR A 123 -3.51 5.54 -17.97
CA TYR A 123 -4.37 4.36 -17.95
C TYR A 123 -5.61 4.57 -18.83
N GLU A 124 -6.12 3.51 -19.43
CA GLU A 124 -7.36 3.52 -20.19
C GLU A 124 -8.40 2.69 -19.46
N PHE A 125 -9.62 3.23 -19.34
CA PHE A 125 -10.73 2.47 -18.79
C PHE A 125 -11.11 1.34 -19.74
N VAL A 126 -11.23 0.13 -19.19
CA VAL A 126 -11.65 -1.06 -19.92
C VAL A 126 -12.98 -1.54 -19.35
N SER A 127 -14.04 -1.33 -20.12
CA SER A 127 -15.39 -1.83 -19.82
C SER A 127 -15.39 -3.35 -19.66
N ARG A 128 -15.93 -3.83 -18.55
CA ARG A 128 -16.26 -5.26 -18.39
C ARG A 128 -17.45 -5.64 -19.30
N PRO A 129 -17.66 -6.92 -19.63
CA PRO A 129 -18.75 -7.35 -20.52
C PRO A 129 -20.16 -6.85 -20.14
N ASN A 130 -20.41 -6.59 -18.86
CA ASN A 130 -21.69 -6.08 -18.35
C ASN A 130 -21.71 -4.55 -18.14
N GLN A 131 -20.55 -3.89 -18.28
CA GLN A 131 -20.36 -2.45 -18.12
C GLN A 131 -20.23 -1.78 -19.49
N ASN A 132 -21.32 -1.66 -20.25
CA ASN A 132 -21.26 -1.14 -21.63
C ASN A 132 -21.08 0.39 -21.75
N SER A 133 -20.84 1.09 -20.64
CA SER A 133 -20.71 2.55 -20.60
C SER A 133 -19.25 2.98 -20.46
N ALA A 134 -18.91 4.08 -21.11
CA ALA A 134 -17.62 4.72 -20.95
C ALA A 134 -17.46 5.34 -19.55
N TYR A 135 -16.25 5.80 -19.26
CA TYR A 135 -15.96 6.55 -18.06
C TYR A 135 -16.13 8.05 -18.34
N PRO A 136 -16.80 8.84 -17.47
CA PRO A 136 -17.28 8.49 -16.13
C PRO A 136 -18.74 7.96 -16.09
N GLU A 137 -19.43 7.82 -17.22
CA GLU A 137 -20.85 7.45 -17.28
C GLU A 137 -21.17 6.15 -16.52
N VAL A 138 -20.25 5.18 -16.52
CA VAL A 138 -20.35 3.92 -15.76
C VAL A 138 -20.61 4.14 -14.26
N LEU A 139 -20.10 5.23 -13.67
CA LEU A 139 -20.34 5.56 -12.27
C LEU A 139 -21.79 5.94 -12.02
N SER A 140 -22.38 6.75 -12.90
CA SER A 140 -23.78 7.18 -12.78
C SER A 140 -24.77 6.02 -12.91
N MET A 141 -24.49 5.07 -13.80
CA MET A 141 -25.32 3.87 -13.96
C MET A 141 -25.25 2.95 -12.73
N THR A 142 -24.06 2.83 -12.13
CA THR A 142 -23.88 2.12 -10.86
C THR A 142 -24.73 2.76 -9.74
N MET A 143 -24.87 4.08 -9.73
CA MET A 143 -25.66 4.80 -8.72
C MET A 143 -27.17 4.74 -8.95
N ALA A 144 -27.60 4.77 -10.22
CA ALA A 144 -29.02 4.85 -10.58
C ALA A 144 -29.76 3.52 -10.42
N ASP A 145 -29.03 2.40 -10.40
CA ASP A 145 -29.63 1.08 -10.43
C ASP A 145 -29.27 0.28 -9.17
N GLU A 146 -30.09 0.42 -8.12
CA GLU A 146 -30.06 -0.47 -6.95
C GLU A 146 -30.27 -1.97 -7.34
N ARG A 147 -30.65 -2.25 -8.60
CA ARG A 147 -30.88 -3.60 -9.16
C ARG A 147 -29.86 -4.05 -10.21
N LEU A 148 -28.92 -3.21 -10.66
CA LEU A 148 -27.65 -3.70 -11.25
C LEU A 148 -26.69 -4.09 -10.13
N SER A 149 -27.25 -4.85 -9.19
CA SER A 149 -26.54 -5.50 -8.13
C SER A 149 -25.63 -6.53 -8.80
N TYR A 150 -24.34 -6.22 -8.81
CA TYR A 150 -23.22 -7.14 -9.02
C TYR A 150 -23.06 -7.62 -10.46
N ASP A 151 -22.24 -6.85 -11.20
CA ASP A 151 -21.56 -7.30 -12.41
C ASP A 151 -20.68 -8.55 -12.19
N ASP A 152 -20.46 -8.93 -10.93
CA ASP A 152 -19.75 -10.13 -10.52
C ASP A 152 -20.36 -10.69 -9.22
N PRO A 153 -21.00 -11.89 -9.25
CA PRO A 153 -21.61 -12.51 -8.08
C PRO A 153 -20.61 -12.74 -6.92
N GLU A 154 -19.30 -12.69 -7.19
CA GLU A 154 -18.27 -12.76 -6.16
C GLU A 154 -18.39 -11.63 -5.13
N TYR A 155 -18.78 -10.42 -5.54
CA TYR A 155 -18.79 -9.25 -4.65
C TYR A 155 -20.17 -8.94 -4.04
N LEU A 156 -21.19 -9.75 -4.35
CA LEU A 156 -22.56 -9.62 -3.84
C LEU A 156 -22.59 -9.59 -2.30
N GLY A 157 -23.12 -8.50 -1.74
CA GLY A 157 -23.27 -8.29 -0.29
C GLY A 157 -21.99 -7.84 0.44
N GLN A 158 -20.89 -7.55 -0.27
CA GLN A 158 -19.62 -7.16 0.36
C GLN A 158 -19.44 -5.66 0.59
N GLY A 159 -20.47 -4.84 0.34
CA GLY A 159 -20.37 -3.38 0.46
C GLY A 159 -19.54 -2.71 -0.64
N ILE A 160 -19.30 -3.40 -1.76
CA ILE A 160 -18.63 -2.88 -2.94
C ILE A 160 -19.70 -2.41 -3.94
N ALA A 161 -19.61 -1.15 -4.35
CA ALA A 161 -20.56 -0.55 -5.29
C ALA A 161 -20.28 -0.95 -6.75
N ALA A 162 -19.00 -0.96 -7.15
CA ALA A 162 -18.56 -1.37 -8.48
C ALA A 162 -17.10 -1.80 -8.47
N VAL A 163 -16.73 -2.60 -9.46
CA VAL A 163 -15.34 -2.91 -9.80
C VAL A 163 -15.06 -2.35 -11.19
N LEU A 164 -14.08 -1.46 -11.30
CA LEU A 164 -13.67 -0.83 -12.54
C LEU A 164 -12.27 -1.29 -12.90
N THR A 165 -12.01 -1.47 -14.20
CA THR A 165 -10.72 -1.94 -14.69
C THR A 165 -10.07 -0.86 -15.55
N PHE A 166 -8.79 -0.60 -15.29
CA PHE A 166 -7.97 0.35 -16.00
C PHE A 166 -6.68 -0.36 -16.46
N GLN A 167 -6.22 -0.09 -17.68
CA GLN A 167 -5.02 -0.73 -18.25
C GLN A 167 -4.03 0.32 -18.76
N LYS A 168 -2.74 0.08 -18.56
CA LYS A 168 -1.65 0.88 -19.10
C LYS A 168 -0.74 -0.06 -19.89
N VAL A 169 -0.50 0.25 -21.17
CA VAL A 169 0.18 -0.67 -22.11
C VAL A 169 1.64 -0.91 -21.70
N ASP A 170 2.32 0.15 -21.24
CA ASP A 170 3.71 0.09 -20.78
C ASP A 170 3.86 0.95 -19.51
N PRO A 171 3.63 0.38 -18.31
CA PRO A 171 4.03 1.04 -17.07
C PRO A 171 5.57 1.09 -16.97
N PRO A 172 6.13 2.05 -16.23
CA PRO A 172 7.58 2.29 -16.13
C PRO A 172 8.41 1.11 -15.60
#